data_AF-A0A7W1LPN2-F1
#
_entry.id   AF-A0A7W1LPN2-F1
#
_cell.length_a   1.000
_cell.length_b   1.000
_cell.length_c   1.000
_cell.angle_alpha   90.00
_cell.angle_beta   90.00
_cell.angle_gamma   90.00
#
_symmetry.space_group_name_H-M   'P 1'
#
loop_
_entity.id
_entity.type
_entity.pdbx_description
1 polymer ?
#
loop_
_entity_poly.entity_id
_entity_poly.type
_entity_poly.pdbx_seq_one_letter_code
_entity_poly.pdbx_strand_id
1 'polypeptide(L)'
;MYDGGLDGHGQADPRVARRYAEQYLDQAGADRRYPGLGLAVFVDGDSVIVKLAAPLDLPIGQPGWDKRPVVAGSAAAFVVVEN
;
A
#
# COMPACT_ATOMS: atom_id res chain seq x y z
N MET A 1 -12.13 -16.40 11.59
CA MET A 1 -11.31 -17.62 11.75
C MET A 1 -10.80 -17.93 10.36
N TYR A 2 -9.52 -17.71 10.09
CA TYR A 2 -8.91 -18.09 8.81
C TYR A 2 -8.41 -19.52 8.97
N ASP A 3 -9.04 -20.46 8.26
CA ASP A 3 -8.51 -21.80 8.05
C ASP A 3 -7.68 -21.80 6.75
N GLY A 4 -6.72 -22.72 6.66
CA GLY A 4 -5.85 -22.89 5.49
C GLY A 4 -4.39 -22.63 5.81
N GLY A 5 -3.78 -23.56 6.55
CA GLY A 5 -2.32 -23.66 6.64
C GLY A 5 -1.72 -23.85 5.24
N LEU A 6 -0.67 -23.08 4.95
CA LEU A 6 0.07 -23.18 3.71
C LEU A 6 1.13 -24.28 3.87
N ASP A 7 0.78 -25.48 3.44
CA ASP A 7 1.74 -26.58 3.30
C ASP A 7 2.83 -26.20 2.28
N GLY A 8 4.05 -26.00 2.79
CA GLY A 8 5.28 -25.92 2.01
C GLY A 8 5.62 -24.54 1.44
N HIS A 9 6.40 -23.75 2.19
CA HIS A 9 6.99 -22.47 1.75
C HIS A 9 5.96 -21.47 1.20
N GLY A 10 5.12 -20.96 2.10
CA GLY A 10 3.99 -20.07 1.78
C GLY A 10 4.43 -18.67 1.35
N GLN A 11 4.95 -18.55 0.13
CA GLN A 11 5.15 -17.26 -0.51
C GLN A 11 3.81 -16.50 -0.53
N ALA A 12 3.82 -15.26 -0.03
CA ALA A 12 2.60 -14.46 0.07
C ALA A 12 1.96 -14.27 -1.32
N ASP A 13 0.65 -14.52 -1.45
CA ASP A 13 -0.05 -14.25 -2.71
C ASP A 13 -0.19 -12.72 -2.90
N PRO A 14 0.38 -12.12 -3.97
CA PRO A 14 0.29 -10.68 -4.22
C PRO A 14 -1.15 -10.16 -4.32
N ARG A 15 -2.09 -10.99 -4.79
CA ARG A 15 -3.51 -10.62 -4.90
C ARG A 15 -4.17 -10.54 -3.54
N VAL A 16 -3.86 -11.48 -2.65
CA VAL A 16 -4.35 -11.49 -1.27
C VAL A 16 -3.76 -10.31 -0.50
N ALA A 17 -2.44 -10.09 -0.61
CA ALA A 17 -1.76 -8.95 -0.01
C ALA A 17 -2.36 -7.60 -0.46
N ARG A 18 -2.64 -7.46 -1.77
CA ARG A 18 -3.31 -6.29 -2.33
C ARG A 18 -4.70 -6.08 -1.75
N ARG A 19 -5.54 -7.12 -1.70
CA ARG A 19 -6.89 -7.06 -1.12
C ARG A 19 -6.85 -6.57 0.33
N TYR A 20 -5.94 -7.11 1.14
CA TYR A 20 -5.76 -6.68 2.52
C TYR A 20 -5.34 -5.22 2.65
N ALA A 21 -4.39 -4.78 1.82
CA ALA A 21 -3.97 -3.38 1.80
C ALA A 21 -5.12 -2.43 1.40
N GLU A 22 -5.88 -2.78 0.36
CA GLU A 22 -7.06 -2.01 -0.07
C GLU A 22 -8.10 -1.93 1.05
N GLN A 23 -8.42 -3.06 1.69
CA GLN A 23 -9.36 -3.11 2.80
C GLN A 23 -8.91 -2.27 4.01
N TYR A 24 -7.61 -2.30 4.33
CA TYR A 24 -7.06 -1.49 5.41
C TYR A 24 -7.17 0.01 5.10
N LEU A 25 -6.87 0.42 3.86
CA LEU A 25 -6.96 1.82 3.44
C LEU A 25 -8.41 2.33 3.48
N ASP A 26 -9.37 1.51 3.06
CA ASP A 26 -10.80 1.84 3.15
C ASP A 26 -11.25 2.01 4.60
N GLN A 27 -10.88 1.08 5.49
CA GLN A 27 -11.16 1.19 6.92
C GLN A 27 -10.51 2.42 7.57
N ALA A 28 -9.31 2.78 7.13
CA ALA A 28 -8.63 3.99 7.57
C ALA A 28 -9.24 5.28 6.99
N GLY A 29 -10.17 5.17 6.04
CA GLY A 29 -10.77 6.31 5.35
C GLY A 29 -9.78 7.06 4.46
N ALA A 30 -8.77 6.36 3.94
CA ALA A 30 -7.65 6.97 3.21
C ALA A 30 -8.11 7.74 1.96
N ASP A 31 -9.09 7.23 1.23
CA ASP A 31 -9.62 7.86 0.01
C ASP A 31 -10.25 9.24 0.28
N ARG A 32 -10.88 9.41 1.44
CA ARG A 32 -11.48 10.70 1.85
C ARG A 32 -10.40 11.69 2.28
N ARG A 33 -9.33 11.20 2.91
CA ARG A 33 -8.24 12.04 3.44
C ARG A 33 -7.21 12.41 2.36
N TYR A 34 -7.03 11.54 1.38
CA TYR A 34 -6.05 11.66 0.30
C TYR A 34 -6.70 11.33 -1.05
N PRO A 35 -7.51 12.23 -1.63
CA PRO A 35 -8.11 12.00 -2.94
C PRO A 35 -7.05 11.71 -4.01
N GLY A 36 -7.25 10.66 -4.80
CA GLY A 36 -6.29 10.23 -5.82
C GLY A 36 -5.11 9.42 -5.27
N LEU A 37 -5.21 8.90 -4.05
CA LEU A 37 -4.25 7.93 -3.49
C LEU A 37 -4.14 6.70 -4.40
N GLY A 38 -2.92 6.42 -4.86
CA GLY A 38 -2.54 5.21 -5.58
C GLY A 38 -1.86 4.20 -4.64
N LEU A 39 -2.11 2.92 -4.91
CA LEU A 39 -1.56 1.77 -4.20
C LEU A 39 -0.82 0.86 -5.19
N ALA A 40 0.39 0.44 -4.83
CA ALA A 40 1.11 -0.64 -5.48
C ALA A 40 1.62 -1.64 -4.43
N VAL A 41 1.44 -2.94 -4.70
CA VAL A 41 1.87 -4.02 -3.81
C VAL A 41 2.82 -4.94 -4.57
N PHE A 42 3.93 -5.27 -3.93
CA PHE A 42 4.94 -6.19 -4.42
C PHE A 42 5.19 -7.26 -3.36
N VAL A 43 5.42 -8.50 -3.80
CA VAL A 43 5.87 -9.58 -2.93
C VAL A 43 7.27 -9.97 -3.35
N ASP A 44 8.17 -10.05 -2.38
CA ASP A 44 9.56 -10.45 -2.54
C ASP A 44 9.91 -11.52 -1.50
N GLY A 45 9.97 -12.78 -1.94
CA GLY A 45 10.00 -13.93 -1.03
C GLY A 45 8.81 -13.90 -0.05
N ASP A 46 9.11 -13.83 1.24
CA ASP A 46 8.12 -13.75 2.33
C ASP A 46 7.78 -12.30 2.75
N SER A 47 8.29 -11.31 2.01
CA SER A 47 8.09 -9.89 2.30
C SER A 47 6.99 -9.29 1.43
N VAL A 48 6.11 -8.49 2.03
CA VAL A 48 5.11 -7.69 1.32
C VAL A 48 5.51 -6.21 1.40
N ILE A 49 5.77 -5.63 0.23
CA ILE A 49 6.13 -4.21 0.09
C ILE A 49 4.93 -3.45 -0.45
N VAL A 50 4.50 -2.43 0.29
CA VAL A 50 3.36 -1.59 -0.06
C VAL A 50 3.84 -0.17 -0.33
N LYS A 51 3.59 0.32 -1.55
CA LYS A 51 3.87 1.70 -1.95
C LYS A 51 2.58 2.47 -2.08
N LEU A 52 2.53 3.63 -1.44
CA LEU A 52 1.41 4.56 -1.44
C LEU A 52 1.86 5.90 -2.04
N ALA A 53 1.06 6.47 -2.93
CA ALA A 53 1.35 7.79 -3.50
C ALA A 53 0.08 8.61 -3.61
N ALA A 54 0.09 9.84 -3.12
CA ALA A 54 -1.04 10.76 -3.22
C ALA A 54 -0.60 12.09 -3.85
N PRO A 55 -1.43 12.69 -4.71
CA PRO A 55 -1.22 14.07 -5.11
C PRO A 55 -1.36 14.98 -3.89
N LEU A 56 -0.50 15.99 -3.80
CA LEU A 56 -0.54 17.00 -2.75
C LEU A 56 -0.97 18.33 -3.36
N ASP A 57 -2.07 18.89 -2.86
CA ASP A 57 -2.39 20.30 -3.09
C ASP A 57 -1.60 21.15 -2.09
N LEU A 58 -0.49 21.73 -2.57
CA LEU A 58 0.30 22.66 -1.79
C LEU A 58 -0.29 24.08 -1.91
N PRO A 59 -0.44 24.82 -0.79
CA PRO A 59 -0.93 26.20 -0.82
C PRO A 59 0.07 27.22 -1.40
N ILE A 60 1.18 26.75 -1.98
CA ILE A 60 2.26 27.56 -2.54
C ILE A 60 2.45 27.15 -4.01
N GLY A 61 1.75 27.86 -4.90
CA GLY A 61 2.06 27.82 -6.33
C GLY A 61 3.15 28.84 -6.63
N GLN A 62 4.40 28.41 -6.80
CA GLN A 62 5.41 29.31 -7.38
C GLN A 62 5.11 29.54 -8.87
N PRO A 63 5.24 30.78 -9.37
CA PRO A 63 5.15 31.04 -10.80
C PRO A 63 6.20 30.20 -11.56
N GLY A 64 5.73 29.31 -12.45
CA GLY A 64 6.59 28.44 -13.27
C GLY A 64 6.59 26.95 -12.89
N TRP A 65 5.85 26.53 -11.85
CA TRP A 65 5.70 25.10 -11.53
C TRP A 65 4.51 24.47 -12.25
N ASP A 66 4.75 23.34 -12.89
CA ASP A 66 3.72 22.53 -13.54
C ASP A 66 2.89 21.75 -12.49
N LYS A 67 2.04 22.50 -11.80
CA LYS A 67 0.77 22.23 -11.11
C LYS A 67 0.43 20.93 -10.36
N ARG A 68 1.26 19.89 -10.18
CA ARG A 68 0.85 18.72 -9.35
C ARG A 68 1.99 18.10 -8.55
N PRO A 69 2.33 18.64 -7.37
CA PRO A 69 3.26 17.97 -6.47
C PRO A 69 2.69 16.61 -6.03
N VAL A 70 3.53 15.57 -6.02
CA VAL A 70 3.14 14.21 -5.57
C VAL A 70 3.93 13.88 -4.32
N VAL A 71 3.26 13.41 -3.27
CA VAL A 71 3.90 12.84 -2.09
C VAL A 71 3.78 11.32 -2.16
N ALA A 72 4.91 10.63 -1.98
CA ALA A 72 4.97 9.17 -1.93
C ALA A 72 5.49 8.68 -0.58
N GLY A 73 4.90 7.61 -0.07
CA GLY A 73 5.34 6.86 1.10
C GLY A 73 5.54 5.39 0.74
N SER A 74 6.60 4.77 1.25
CA SER A 74 6.82 3.33 1.13
C SER A 74 6.78 2.71 2.51
N ALA A 75 6.00 1.66 2.68
CA ALA A 75 5.96 0.86 3.89
C ALA A 75 6.23 -0.61 3.53
N ALA A 76 6.97 -1.30 4.38
CA ALA A 76 7.19 -2.74 4.25
C ALA A 76 6.59 -3.42 5.48
N ALA A 77 5.86 -4.51 5.26
CA ALA A 77 5.37 -5.37 6.31
C ALA A 77 5.92 -6.79 6.10
N PHE A 78 6.39 -7.39 7.18
CA PHE A 78 6.89 -8.76 7.19
C PHE A 78 5.86 -9.63 7.91
N VAL A 79 5.44 -10.71 7.27
CA VAL A 79 4.63 -11.73 7.94
C VAL A 79 5.60 -12.81 8.41
N VAL A 80 5.80 -12.91 9.72
CA VAL A 80 6.53 -14.05 10.30
C VAL A 80 5.55 -15.20 10.37
N VAL A 81 5.82 -16.27 9.62
CA VAL A 81 5.10 -17.53 9.75
C VAL A 81 5.80 -18.33 10.84
N GLU A 82 5.24 -18.36 12.05
CA GLU A 82 5.70 -19.27 13.10
C GLU A 82 5.15 -20.67 12.86
N ASN A 83 6.04 -21.68 12.96
CA ASN A 83 5.72 -23.11 12.90
C ASN A 83 5.12 -23.59 14.23
#